data_AF-A0A1B7P695-F1
#
_entry.id   AF-A0A1B7P695-F1
#
_cell.length_a   1.000
_cell.length_b   1.000
_cell.length_c   1.000
_cell.angle_alpha   90.00
_cell.angle_beta   90.00
_cell.angle_gamma   90.00
#
_symmetry.space_group_name_H-M   'P 1'
#
loop_
_entity.id
_entity.type
_entity.pdbx_description
1 polymer ?
#
loop_
_entity_poly.entity_id
_entity_poly.type
_entity_poly.pdbx_seq_one_letter_code
_entity_poly.pdbx_strand_id
1 'polypeptide(L)'
;MFVFRRLEDWRQGVMEAFTKNTEDRPTTEELNKAYYNFLAFYNGLDACKTAFNLFATPYTEGLELIKQVEQALRDDHGGVLPRDIFNFWWDQRYHNIRDHRTFATPEEKNAMVAIYERWKDKDKIKKQFWALPIDEPEFKFGARHRTRFSDERCWQVTYCLREWLQKRKDGQVY
;
A
#
# COMPACT_ATOMS: atom_id res chain seq x y z
N MET A 1 4.34 17.42 -5.13
CA MET A 1 2.94 16.97 -4.99
C MET A 1 2.45 16.63 -6.39
N PHE A 2 2.40 15.34 -6.74
CA PHE A 2 2.01 14.91 -8.08
C PHE A 2 0.51 14.64 -8.10
N VAL A 3 -0.20 15.31 -9.00
CA VAL A 3 -1.62 15.09 -9.25
C VAL A 3 -1.69 14.31 -10.55
N PHE A 4 -1.94 13.01 -10.48
CA PHE A 4 -2.32 12.21 -11.65
C PHE A 4 -3.64 12.76 -12.19
N ARG A 5 -3.58 13.77 -13.07
CA ARG A 5 -4.77 14.28 -13.76
C ARG A 5 -5.22 13.21 -14.76
N ARG A 6 -6.20 12.42 -14.30
CA ARG A 6 -7.06 11.52 -15.07
C ARG A 6 -6.34 10.34 -15.72
N LEU A 7 -6.42 9.22 -15.00
CA LEU A 7 -6.00 7.88 -15.43
C LEU A 7 -6.47 7.50 -16.85
N GLU A 8 -7.60 8.01 -17.33
CA GLU A 8 -8.13 7.73 -18.68
C GLU A 8 -7.45 8.54 -19.80
N ASP A 9 -7.27 9.86 -19.62
CA ASP A 9 -6.52 10.70 -20.58
C ASP A 9 -5.05 10.25 -20.65
N TRP A 10 -4.50 9.84 -19.50
CA TRP A 10 -3.20 9.19 -19.38
C TRP A 10 -3.14 7.84 -20.13
N ARG A 11 -4.15 6.98 -19.96
CA ARG A 11 -4.25 5.69 -20.66
C ARG A 11 -4.28 5.87 -22.18
N GLN A 12 -4.97 6.90 -22.67
CA GLN A 12 -5.04 7.25 -24.09
C GLN A 12 -3.69 7.76 -24.63
N GLY A 13 -2.99 8.62 -23.88
CA GLY A 13 -1.67 9.15 -24.28
C GLY A 13 -0.54 8.12 -24.25
N VAL A 14 -0.60 7.16 -23.32
CA VAL A 14 0.32 6.01 -23.27
C VAL A 14 0.15 5.13 -24.52
N MET A 15 -1.06 5.06 -25.11
CA MET A 15 -1.33 4.25 -26.29
C MET A 15 -0.66 4.72 -27.60
N GLU A 16 -0.09 5.93 -27.67
CA GLU A 16 0.40 6.52 -28.95
C GLU A 16 1.96 6.55 -29.16
N ALA A 17 2.82 6.50 -28.13
CA ALA A 17 4.31 6.65 -28.18
C ALA A 17 5.36 5.49 -28.56
N PHE A 18 5.78 4.46 -27.79
CA PHE A 18 6.87 3.44 -28.04
C PHE A 18 6.71 1.85 -27.90
N THR A 19 7.82 1.09 -27.73
CA THR A 19 8.04 -0.36 -28.08
C THR A 19 8.63 -1.26 -26.94
N LYS A 20 8.94 -2.54 -27.26
CA LYS A 20 9.12 -3.77 -26.44
C LYS A 20 10.50 -3.93 -25.72
N ASN A 21 10.47 -4.60 -24.55
CA ASN A 21 11.59 -5.09 -23.70
C ASN A 21 12.46 -4.06 -22.96
N THR A 22 12.24 -3.95 -21.64
CA THR A 22 13.19 -3.36 -20.69
C THR A 22 13.28 -4.27 -19.46
N GLU A 23 14.49 -4.67 -19.07
CA GLU A 23 14.81 -5.51 -17.89
C GLU A 23 14.38 -4.87 -16.55
N ASP A 24 14.04 -3.58 -16.54
CA ASP A 24 13.55 -2.80 -15.39
C ASP A 24 12.14 -3.17 -14.88
N ARG A 25 11.49 -4.23 -15.40
CA ARG A 25 10.09 -4.54 -15.08
C ARG A 25 9.98 -5.70 -14.09
N PRO A 26 9.31 -5.53 -12.94
CA PRO A 26 9.03 -6.65 -12.05
C PRO A 26 8.23 -7.73 -12.79
N THR A 27 8.61 -8.98 -12.56
CA THR A 27 7.93 -10.17 -13.06
C THR A 27 6.51 -10.26 -12.49
N THR A 28 5.63 -11.04 -13.14
CA THR A 28 4.27 -11.28 -12.62
C THR A 28 4.31 -11.83 -11.19
N GLU A 29 5.29 -12.66 -10.86
CA GLU A 29 5.48 -13.21 -9.52
C GLU A 29 5.85 -12.11 -8.50
N GLU A 30 6.80 -11.24 -8.85
CA GLU A 30 7.18 -10.10 -8.01
C GLU A 30 6.02 -9.11 -7.79
N LEU A 31 5.23 -8.86 -8.83
CA LEU A 31 4.02 -8.04 -8.76
C LEU A 31 2.98 -8.67 -7.82
N ASN A 32 2.73 -9.97 -7.98
CA ASN A 32 1.83 -10.71 -7.10
C ASN A 32 2.28 -10.62 -5.64
N LYS A 33 3.57 -10.83 -5.39
CA LYS A 33 4.13 -10.76 -4.03
C LYS A 33 3.97 -9.37 -3.42
N ALA A 34 4.31 -8.31 -4.16
CA ALA A 34 4.16 -6.93 -3.69
C ALA A 34 2.68 -6.59 -3.42
N TYR A 35 1.78 -7.01 -4.30
CA TYR A 35 0.34 -6.82 -4.10
C TYR A 35 -0.19 -7.53 -2.85
N TYR A 36 0.16 -8.81 -2.65
CA TYR A 36 -0.28 -9.55 -1.48
C TYR A 36 0.27 -8.97 -0.18
N ASN A 37 1.50 -8.45 -0.19
CA ASN A 37 2.06 -7.73 0.96
C ASN A 37 1.27 -6.45 1.27
N PHE A 38 0.95 -5.65 0.25
CA PHE A 38 0.09 -4.48 0.38
C PHE A 38 -1.29 -4.84 0.95
N LEU A 39 -1.94 -5.88 0.42
CA LEU A 39 -3.24 -6.32 0.91
C LEU A 39 -3.17 -6.82 2.36
N ALA A 40 -2.14 -7.58 2.72
CA ALA A 40 -1.95 -8.05 4.09
C ALA A 40 -1.79 -6.86 5.07
N PHE A 41 -1.02 -5.84 4.68
CA PHE A 41 -0.91 -4.61 5.45
C PHE A 41 -2.25 -3.88 5.61
N TYR A 42 -2.97 -3.66 4.50
CA TYR A 42 -4.25 -2.94 4.54
C TYR A 42 -5.31 -3.68 5.36
N ASN A 43 -5.38 -5.00 5.22
CA ASN A 43 -6.24 -5.84 6.05
C ASN A 43 -5.84 -5.75 7.53
N GLY A 44 -4.54 -5.70 7.84
CA GLY A 44 -4.06 -5.49 9.21
C GLY A 44 -4.53 -4.16 9.81
N LEU A 45 -4.49 -3.07 9.03
CA LEU A 45 -5.05 -1.77 9.47
C LEU A 45 -6.56 -1.84 9.67
N ASP A 46 -7.30 -2.47 8.76
CA ASP A 46 -8.77 -2.62 8.86
C ASP A 46 -9.19 -3.46 10.08
N ALA A 47 -8.42 -4.52 10.38
CA ALA A 47 -8.59 -5.30 11.60
C ALA A 47 -8.40 -4.42 12.86
N CYS A 48 -7.37 -3.58 12.89
CA CYS A 48 -7.15 -2.64 14.00
C CYS A 48 -8.29 -1.62 14.11
N LYS A 49 -8.78 -1.05 12.99
CA LYS A 49 -9.94 -0.15 12.99
C LYS A 49 -11.17 -0.83 13.58
N THR A 50 -11.45 -2.06 13.14
CA THR A 50 -12.57 -2.85 13.65
C THR A 50 -12.40 -3.08 15.14
N ALA A 51 -11.23 -3.54 15.58
CA ALA A 51 -10.96 -3.79 17.00
C ALA A 51 -11.12 -2.53 17.87
N PHE A 52 -10.59 -1.39 17.45
CA PHE A 52 -10.72 -0.12 18.19
C PHE A 52 -12.17 0.36 18.35
N ASN A 53 -13.04 0.04 17.38
CA ASN A 53 -14.46 0.37 17.45
C ASN A 53 -15.29 -0.62 18.29
N LEU A 54 -14.75 -1.80 18.61
CA LEU A 54 -15.47 -2.84 19.38
C LEU A 54 -15.42 -2.63 20.90
N PHE A 55 -14.65 -1.67 21.38
CA PHE A 55 -14.62 -1.30 22.81
C PHE A 55 -15.88 -0.53 23.20
N ALA A 56 -16.27 -0.62 24.48
CA ALA A 56 -17.38 0.16 25.03
C ALA A 56 -17.16 1.67 24.84
N THR A 57 -15.91 2.12 25.00
CA THR A 57 -15.45 3.44 24.56
C THR A 57 -14.43 3.23 23.44
N PRO A 58 -14.69 3.69 22.21
CA PRO A 58 -13.75 3.50 21.10
C PRO A 58 -12.37 4.07 21.37
N TYR A 59 -11.33 3.40 20.87
CA TYR A 59 -9.94 3.87 20.92
C TYR A 59 -9.72 4.99 19.88
N THR A 60 -10.21 6.19 20.18
CA THR A 60 -10.26 7.34 19.24
C THR A 60 -8.87 7.77 18.76
N GLU A 61 -7.88 7.78 19.64
CA GLU A 61 -6.50 8.07 19.27
C GLU A 61 -5.96 7.09 18.23
N GLY A 62 -6.17 5.79 18.45
CA GLY A 62 -5.74 4.75 17.53
C GLY A 62 -6.42 4.88 16.16
N LEU A 63 -7.73 5.19 16.14
CA LEU A 63 -8.48 5.41 14.90
C LEU A 63 -7.94 6.62 14.12
N GLU A 64 -7.58 7.70 14.80
CA GLU A 64 -7.03 8.90 14.17
C GLU A 64 -5.62 8.65 13.61
N LEU A 65 -4.78 7.91 14.34
CA LEU A 65 -3.47 7.49 13.85
C LEU A 65 -3.57 6.62 12.60
N ILE A 66 -4.54 5.71 12.53
CA ILE A 66 -4.73 4.90 11.32
C ILE A 66 -5.08 5.78 10.12
N LYS A 67 -5.97 6.77 10.27
CA LYS A 67 -6.29 7.72 9.19
C LYS A 67 -5.06 8.50 8.74
N GLN A 68 -4.24 8.96 9.68
CA GLN A 68 -3.00 9.68 9.38
C GLN A 68 -2.00 8.80 8.62
N VAL A 69 -1.86 7.52 8.99
CA VAL A 69 -1.01 6.57 8.27
C VAL A 69 -1.53 6.32 6.85
N GLU A 70 -2.84 6.10 6.68
CA GLU A 70 -3.44 5.93 5.36
C GLU A 70 -3.23 7.15 4.46
N GLN A 71 -3.42 8.36 5.01
CA GLN A 71 -3.18 9.60 4.27
C GLN A 71 -1.69 9.77 3.94
N ALA A 72 -0.79 9.53 4.89
CA ALA A 72 0.65 9.65 4.68
C ALA A 72 1.14 8.68 3.59
N LEU A 73 0.65 7.44 3.59
CA LEU A 73 0.94 6.46 2.54
C LEU A 73 0.39 6.90 1.19
N ARG A 74 -0.82 7.45 1.16
CA ARG A 74 -1.41 7.99 -0.06
C ARG A 74 -0.60 9.17 -0.60
N ASP A 75 -0.11 10.05 0.27
CA ASP A 75 0.75 11.18 -0.10
C ASP A 75 2.10 10.70 -0.66
N ASP A 76 2.71 9.68 -0.04
CA ASP A 76 3.94 9.03 -0.52
C ASP A 76 3.76 8.43 -1.93
N HIS A 77 2.53 8.05 -2.28
CA HIS A 77 2.17 7.48 -3.57
C HIS A 77 1.58 8.51 -4.55
N GLY A 78 1.70 9.81 -4.29
CA GLY A 78 1.18 10.85 -5.17
C GLY A 78 -0.35 10.83 -5.32
N GLY A 79 -1.08 10.41 -4.27
CA GLY A 79 -2.54 10.37 -4.26
C GLY A 79 -3.16 9.06 -4.73
N VAL A 80 -2.35 8.10 -5.22
CA VAL A 80 -2.81 6.85 -5.82
C VAL A 80 -2.71 5.69 -4.83
N LEU A 81 -3.65 4.74 -4.90
CA LEU A 81 -3.57 3.53 -4.09
C LEU A 81 -2.63 2.51 -4.75
N PRO A 82 -1.81 1.77 -3.98
CA PRO A 82 -0.95 0.72 -4.54
C PRO A 82 -1.69 -0.29 -5.40
N ARG A 83 -2.93 -0.63 -5.02
CA ARG A 83 -3.83 -1.51 -5.79
C ARG A 83 -4.01 -1.07 -7.24
N ASP A 84 -4.21 0.23 -7.46
CA ASP A 84 -4.48 0.77 -8.80
C ASP A 84 -3.26 0.61 -9.70
N ILE A 85 -2.06 0.83 -9.13
CA ILE A 85 -0.78 0.62 -9.83
C ILE A 85 -0.51 -0.85 -10.14
N PHE A 86 -0.78 -1.76 -9.20
CA PHE A 86 -0.61 -3.19 -9.43
C PHE A 86 -1.60 -3.72 -10.48
N ASN A 87 -2.87 -3.31 -10.41
CA ASN A 87 -3.89 -3.60 -11.43
C ASN A 87 -3.45 -3.15 -12.82
N PHE A 88 -2.94 -1.92 -12.93
CA PHE A 88 -2.40 -1.41 -14.20
C PHE A 88 -1.28 -2.31 -14.74
N TRP A 89 -0.29 -2.68 -13.92
CA TRP A 89 0.80 -3.53 -14.36
C TRP A 89 0.36 -4.95 -14.75
N TRP A 90 -0.65 -5.51 -14.08
CA TRP A 90 -1.23 -6.79 -14.48
C TRP A 90 -1.98 -6.69 -15.80
N ASP A 91 -2.85 -5.70 -15.99
CA ASP A 91 -3.61 -5.51 -17.23
C ASP A 91 -2.66 -5.42 -18.44
N GLN A 92 -1.54 -4.71 -18.28
CA GLN A 92 -0.49 -4.62 -19.30
C GLN A 92 0.18 -5.97 -19.62
N ARG A 93 0.37 -6.85 -18.62
CA ARG A 93 0.99 -8.18 -18.84
C ARG A 93 -0.01 -9.23 -19.36
N TYR A 94 -1.26 -9.22 -18.90
CA TYR A 94 -2.25 -10.25 -19.24
C TYR A 94 -2.94 -10.03 -20.59
N HIS A 95 -3.14 -8.78 -21.01
CA HIS A 95 -3.94 -8.50 -22.21
C HIS A 95 -3.17 -8.53 -23.53
N ASN A 96 -1.93 -9.05 -23.56
CA ASN A 96 -1.10 -9.07 -24.78
C ASN A 96 -1.11 -7.69 -25.47
N ILE A 97 -1.18 -6.61 -24.68
CA ILE A 97 -1.26 -5.25 -25.19
C ILE A 97 0.05 -5.04 -25.97
N ARG A 98 -0.08 -4.97 -27.30
CA ARG A 98 1.05 -4.78 -28.24
C ARG A 98 1.75 -3.44 -28.03
N ASP A 99 1.08 -2.55 -27.32
CA ASP A 99 1.67 -1.39 -26.73
C ASP A 99 2.35 -1.75 -25.39
N HIS A 100 3.68 -1.75 -25.41
CA HIS A 100 4.52 -2.17 -24.30
C HIS A 100 5.08 -1.00 -23.48
N ARG A 101 4.49 0.21 -23.53
CA ARG A 101 5.01 1.37 -22.78
C ARG A 101 4.53 1.33 -21.33
N THR A 102 5.47 1.25 -20.41
CA THR A 102 5.16 1.07 -18.97
C THR A 102 4.96 2.39 -18.22
N PHE A 103 5.39 3.52 -18.78
CA PHE A 103 5.45 4.82 -18.08
C PHE A 103 5.20 5.97 -19.06
N ALA A 104 4.26 6.89 -18.78
CA ALA A 104 4.02 8.04 -19.65
C ALA A 104 5.06 9.16 -19.43
N THR A 105 5.64 9.24 -18.22
CA THR A 105 6.81 10.09 -17.92
C THR A 105 7.84 9.40 -17.01
N PRO A 106 9.10 9.87 -16.94
CA PRO A 106 10.08 9.40 -15.95
C PRO A 106 9.63 9.56 -14.50
N GLU A 107 8.87 10.60 -14.18
CA GLU A 107 8.33 10.85 -12.84
C GLU A 107 7.28 9.80 -12.47
N GLU A 108 6.42 9.43 -13.40
CA GLU A 108 5.45 8.35 -13.20
C GLU A 108 6.13 6.99 -13.09
N LYS A 109 7.20 6.76 -13.86
CA LYS A 109 8.08 5.59 -13.67
C LYS A 109 8.60 5.52 -12.25
N ASN A 110 9.16 6.62 -11.76
CA ASN A 110 9.75 6.68 -10.44
C ASN A 110 8.70 6.49 -9.34
N ALA A 111 7.50 7.06 -9.50
CA ALA A 111 6.40 6.88 -8.54
C ALA A 111 5.93 5.41 -8.48
N MET A 112 5.73 4.77 -9.62
CA MET A 112 5.29 3.37 -9.68
C MET A 112 6.36 2.41 -9.15
N VAL A 113 7.63 2.63 -9.50
CA VAL A 113 8.76 1.86 -8.97
C VAL A 113 8.89 2.07 -7.45
N ALA A 114 8.74 3.30 -6.95
CA ALA A 114 8.78 3.58 -5.51
C ALA A 114 7.66 2.84 -4.75
N ILE A 115 6.45 2.77 -5.32
CA ILE A 115 5.34 1.99 -4.77
C ILE A 115 5.71 0.50 -4.73
N TYR A 116 6.22 -0.06 -5.84
CA TYR A 116 6.68 -1.44 -5.86
C TYR A 116 7.76 -1.75 -4.82
N GLU A 117 8.82 -0.94 -4.80
CA GLU A 117 9.95 -1.08 -3.90
C GLU A 117 9.52 -1.05 -2.43
N ARG A 118 8.50 -0.24 -2.11
CA ARG A 118 7.91 -0.19 -0.78
C ARG A 118 7.24 -1.50 -0.39
N TRP A 119 6.51 -2.12 -1.33
CA TRP A 119 5.65 -3.27 -1.04
C TRP A 119 6.28 -4.63 -1.32
N LYS A 120 7.42 -4.70 -2.04
CA LYS A 120 8.07 -5.97 -2.40
C LYS A 120 8.70 -6.69 -1.19
N ASP A 121 9.17 -5.94 -0.19
CA ASP A 121 9.87 -6.47 0.99
C ASP A 121 8.94 -6.58 2.20
N LYS A 122 8.48 -7.80 2.45
CA LYS A 122 7.58 -8.12 3.56
C LYS A 122 8.22 -7.88 4.92
N ASP A 123 9.50 -8.17 5.07
CA ASP A 123 10.19 -8.06 6.36
C ASP A 123 10.43 -6.60 6.72
N LYS A 124 10.73 -5.77 5.71
CA LYS A 124 10.77 -4.30 5.88
C LYS A 124 9.41 -3.75 6.33
N ILE A 125 8.31 -4.18 5.71
CA ILE A 125 6.95 -3.76 6.11
C ILE A 125 6.68 -4.16 7.56
N LYS A 126 6.97 -5.41 7.94
CA LYS A 126 6.80 -5.87 9.32
C LYS A 126 7.66 -5.12 10.32
N LYS A 127 8.90 -4.78 9.96
CA LYS A 127 9.77 -3.99 10.83
C LYS A 127 9.20 -2.59 11.07
N GLN A 128 8.62 -1.98 10.02
CA GLN A 128 7.98 -0.67 10.12
C GLN A 128 6.66 -0.71 10.89
N PHE A 129 5.90 -1.79 10.74
CA PHE A 129 4.55 -1.95 11.29
C PHE A 129 4.45 -3.19 12.19
N TRP A 130 5.37 -3.31 13.13
CA TRP A 130 5.61 -4.51 13.93
C TRP A 130 4.42 -4.94 14.80
N ALA A 131 3.53 -4.00 15.14
CA ALA A 131 2.35 -4.28 15.96
C ALA A 131 1.13 -4.69 15.12
N LEU A 132 1.18 -4.59 13.78
CA LEU A 132 0.04 -4.93 12.94
C LEU A 132 -0.07 -6.45 12.73
N PRO A 133 -1.30 -7.00 12.66
CA PRO A 133 -1.55 -8.43 12.47
C PRO A 133 -1.40 -8.84 10.99
N ILE A 134 -0.26 -8.52 10.36
CA ILE A 134 -0.03 -8.73 8.91
C ILE A 134 -0.01 -10.22 8.54
N ASP A 135 0.53 -11.06 9.43
CA ASP A 135 0.68 -12.50 9.19
C ASP A 135 -0.30 -13.37 9.94
N GLU A 136 -1.08 -12.77 10.82
CA GLU A 136 -1.99 -13.49 11.69
C GLU A 136 -3.18 -14.00 10.85
N PRO A 137 -3.32 -15.33 10.70
CA PRO A 137 -4.34 -15.92 9.82
C PRO A 137 -5.77 -15.57 10.26
N GLU A 138 -5.97 -15.29 11.56
CA GLU A 138 -7.22 -14.83 12.16
C GLU A 138 -7.68 -13.45 11.64
N PHE A 139 -6.82 -12.74 10.92
CA PHE A 139 -7.10 -11.41 10.36
C PHE A 139 -6.94 -11.36 8.84
N LYS A 140 -6.86 -12.52 8.16
CA LYS A 140 -6.77 -12.61 6.69
C LYS A 140 -8.16 -12.71 6.02
N PHE A 141 -8.29 -12.05 4.87
CA PHE A 141 -9.34 -12.09 3.84
C PHE A 141 -10.75 -12.60 4.20
N GLY A 142 -11.75 -11.69 4.11
CA GLY A 142 -13.18 -12.04 4.08
C GLY A 142 -13.77 -12.50 5.41
N ALA A 143 -12.91 -12.63 6.41
CA ALA A 143 -13.27 -13.12 7.70
C ALA A 143 -13.75 -11.94 8.55
N ARG A 144 -15.07 -11.89 8.78
CA ARG A 144 -15.76 -10.94 9.67
C ARG A 144 -15.38 -11.20 11.14
N HIS A 145 -14.09 -11.21 11.44
CA HIS A 145 -13.60 -11.68 12.72
C HIS A 145 -13.68 -10.55 13.74
N ARG A 146 -14.66 -10.71 14.63
CA ARG A 146 -14.88 -9.96 15.87
C ARG A 146 -13.80 -10.31 16.91
N THR A 147 -12.54 -10.44 16.52
CA THR A 147 -11.47 -10.73 17.47
C THR A 147 -11.21 -9.44 18.24
N ARG A 148 -11.58 -9.44 19.52
CA ARG A 148 -11.31 -8.30 20.40
C ARG A 148 -9.81 -8.23 20.64
N PHE A 149 -9.21 -7.08 20.39
CA PHE A 149 -7.87 -6.80 20.88
C PHE A 149 -7.92 -6.66 22.41
N SER A 150 -6.83 -7.07 23.07
CA SER A 150 -6.57 -6.62 24.44
C SER A 150 -6.21 -5.14 24.44
N ASP A 151 -6.39 -4.45 25.57
CA ASP A 151 -5.93 -3.06 25.73
C ASP A 151 -4.43 -2.92 25.44
N GLU A 152 -3.63 -3.91 25.84
CA GLU A 152 -2.20 -3.96 25.55
C GLU A 152 -1.93 -3.99 24.05
N ARG A 153 -2.64 -4.83 23.28
CA ARG A 153 -2.49 -4.90 21.82
C ARG A 153 -2.91 -3.57 21.19
N CYS A 154 -3.97 -2.93 21.69
CA CYS A 154 -4.38 -1.62 21.22
C CYS A 154 -3.33 -0.54 21.46
N TRP A 155 -2.71 -0.56 22.64
CA TRP A 155 -1.61 0.35 22.97
C TRP A 155 -0.38 0.11 22.08
N GLN A 156 0.02 -1.15 21.86
CA GLN A 156 1.13 -1.50 20.97
C GLN A 156 0.91 -0.99 19.54
N VAL A 157 -0.29 -1.19 18.98
CA VAL A 157 -0.64 -0.69 17.65
C VAL A 157 -0.59 0.84 17.61
N THR A 158 -1.20 1.50 18.59
CA THR A 158 -1.20 2.96 18.71
C THR A 158 0.23 3.52 18.77
N TYR A 159 1.09 2.93 19.59
CA TYR A 159 2.49 3.33 19.72
C TYR A 159 3.26 3.10 18.41
N CYS A 160 3.11 1.93 17.78
CA CYS A 160 3.75 1.59 16.52
C CYS A 160 3.39 2.59 15.40
N LEU A 161 2.11 2.93 15.24
CA LEU A 161 1.67 3.90 14.23
C LEU A 161 2.20 5.30 14.49
N ARG A 162 2.21 5.74 15.77
CA ARG A 162 2.78 7.03 16.17
C ARG A 162 4.28 7.10 15.88
N GLU A 163 5.02 6.05 16.22
CA GLU A 163 6.46 5.96 15.97
C GLU A 163 6.77 6.03 14.47
N TRP A 164 6.02 5.30 13.64
CA TRP A 164 6.19 5.33 12.19
C TRP A 164 5.90 6.72 11.61
N LEU A 165 4.80 7.37 12.03
CA LEU A 165 4.46 8.73 11.59
C LEU A 165 5.55 9.75 11.99
N GLN A 166 6.10 9.63 13.19
CA GLN A 166 7.18 10.51 13.66
C GLN A 166 8.44 10.32 12.84
N LYS A 167 8.90 9.08 12.67
CA LYS A 167 10.05 8.77 11.81
C LYS A 167 9.86 9.30 10.39
N ARG A 168 8.64 9.22 9.85
CA ARG A 168 8.34 9.75 8.51
C ARG A 168 8.52 11.26 8.44
N LYS A 169 8.02 12.00 9.45
CA LYS A 169 8.19 13.46 9.55
C LYS A 169 9.67 13.86 9.65
N ASP A 170 10.47 13.04 10.34
CA ASP A 170 11.90 13.28 10.53
C ASP A 170 12.76 12.82 9.34
N GLY A 171 12.13 12.32 8.26
CA GLY A 171 12.82 11.83 7.06
C GLY A 171 13.56 10.49 7.25
N GLN A 172 13.28 9.78 8.33
CA GLN A 172 13.96 8.52 8.71
C GLN A 172 13.27 7.25 8.17
N VAL A 173 12.16 7.41 7.44
CA VAL A 173 11.41 6.28 6.86
C VAL A 173 11.80 6.10 5.40
N TYR A 174 13.00 5.57 5.13
CA TYR A 174 13.35 4.86 3.89
C TYR A 174 14.45 3.84 4.16
#